data_AF-A0A7K5JDJ6-F1
#
_entry.id   AF-A0A7K5JDJ6-F1
#
_cell.length_a   1.000
_cell.length_b   1.000
_cell.length_c   1.000
_cell.angle_alpha   90.00
_cell.angle_beta   90.00
_cell.angle_gamma   90.00
#
_symmetry.space_group_name_H-M   'P 1'
#
loop_
_entity.id
_entity.type
_entity.pdbx_description
1 polymer ?
#
loop_
_entity_poly.entity_id
_entity_poly.type
_entity_poly.pdbx_seq_one_letter_code
_entity_poly.pdbx_strand_id
1 'polypeptide(L)' 'PSSGDGAEPGAPRERRRRRGRARARTEALLHTLKRSRRVKANDRERNRMHHLNAALDELRSVLPTFPDDTKLTKIETL' A
#
# COMPACT_ATOMS: atom_id res chain seq x y z
N PRO A 1 -50.38 -4.96 47.30
CA PRO A 1 -48.92 -5.17 47.43
C PRO A 1 -48.51 -6.50 46.76
N SER A 2 -48.04 -6.47 45.50
CA SER A 2 -46.63 -6.26 45.13
C SER A 2 -45.88 -7.59 45.00
N SER A 3 -45.60 -7.98 43.75
CA SER A 3 -44.41 -8.76 43.40
C SER A 3 -43.90 -8.25 42.06
N GLY A 4 -42.75 -7.58 42.14
CA GLY A 4 -42.20 -6.75 41.09
C GLY A 4 -41.55 -7.53 39.96
N ASP A 5 -41.76 -6.99 38.77
CA ASP A 5 -41.00 -7.20 37.55
C ASP A 5 -39.58 -6.62 37.72
N GLY A 6 -38.54 -7.32 37.28
CA GLY A 6 -37.15 -6.97 37.64
C GLY A 6 -36.05 -7.60 36.78
N ALA A 7 -36.07 -7.30 35.48
CA ALA A 7 -34.94 -7.08 34.56
C ALA A 7 -33.58 -7.84 34.73
N GLU A 8 -33.36 -8.81 33.84
CA GLU A 8 -32.15 -9.27 33.11
C GLU A 8 -30.74 -8.68 33.41
N PRO A 9 -29.69 -9.51 33.63
CA PRO A 9 -28.29 -9.10 33.71
C PRO A 9 -27.49 -9.40 32.42
N GLY A 10 -27.66 -8.60 31.35
CA GLY A 10 -26.93 -8.75 30.07
C GLY A 10 -25.73 -7.80 29.82
N ALA A 11 -25.51 -6.79 30.68
CA ALA A 11 -24.78 -5.57 30.31
C ALA A 11 -23.22 -5.63 30.14
N PRO A 12 -22.42 -6.46 30.85
CA PRO A 12 -20.96 -6.31 30.80
C PRO A 12 -20.32 -6.93 29.54
N ARG A 13 -20.82 -8.09 29.12
CA ARG A 13 -20.24 -8.88 28.01
C ARG A 13 -20.50 -8.22 26.66
N GLU A 14 -21.68 -7.64 26.48
CA GLU A 14 -22.04 -6.99 25.23
C GLU A 14 -21.26 -5.69 25.00
N ARG A 15 -21.06 -4.87 26.04
CA ARG A 15 -20.23 -3.65 25.98
C ARG A 15 -18.78 -3.96 25.60
N ARG A 16 -18.20 -5.04 26.15
CA ARG A 16 -16.84 -5.48 25.81
C ARG A 16 -16.74 -5.96 24.34
N ARG A 17 -17.74 -6.68 23.84
CA ARG A 17 -17.83 -7.10 22.42
C ARG A 17 -17.94 -5.91 21.48
N ARG A 18 -18.79 -4.93 21.80
CA ARG A 18 -18.95 -3.69 21.01
C ARG A 18 -17.62 -2.89 20.92
N ARG A 19 -16.89 -2.76 22.04
CA ARG A 19 -15.58 -2.08 22.08
C ARG A 19 -14.51 -2.81 21.26
N GLY A 20 -14.47 -4.15 21.31
CA GLY A 20 -13.57 -4.95 20.49
C GLY A 20 -13.85 -4.78 18.99
N ARG A 21 -15.12 -4.79 18.59
CA ARG A 21 -15.54 -4.57 17.19
C ARG A 21 -15.18 -3.18 16.68
N ALA A 22 -15.33 -2.14 17.51
CA ALA A 22 -14.95 -0.78 17.16
C ALA A 22 -13.42 -0.65 16.95
N ARG A 23 -12.61 -1.23 17.85
CA ARG A 23 -11.14 -1.24 17.70
C ARG A 23 -10.69 -1.99 16.44
N ALA A 24 -11.25 -3.16 16.17
CA ALA A 24 -10.94 -3.92 14.96
C ALA A 24 -11.28 -3.15 13.67
N ARG A 25 -12.39 -2.40 13.64
CA ARG A 25 -12.73 -1.50 12.53
C ARG A 25 -11.69 -0.39 12.35
N THR A 26 -11.23 0.23 13.44
CA THR A 26 -10.18 1.25 13.39
C THR A 26 -8.86 0.68 12.89
N GLU A 27 -8.46 -0.50 13.35
CA GLU A 27 -7.24 -1.17 12.88
C GLU A 27 -7.30 -1.54 11.40
N ALA A 28 -8.45 -2.05 10.93
CA ALA A 28 -8.66 -2.33 9.52
C ALA A 28 -8.53 -1.06 8.65
N LEU A 29 -9.08 0.07 9.10
CA LEU A 29 -8.93 1.36 8.42
C LEU A 29 -7.48 1.84 8.40
N LEU A 30 -6.76 1.71 9.51
CA LEU A 30 -5.33 2.05 9.56
C LEU A 30 -4.51 1.18 8.59
N HIS A 31 -4.84 -0.10 8.48
CA HIS A 31 -4.20 -1.01 7.55
C HIS A 31 -4.46 -0.61 6.09
N THR A 32 -5.70 -0.26 5.72
CA THR A 32 -6.02 0.20 4.36
C THR A 32 -5.33 1.53 4.04
N LEU A 33 -5.27 2.48 4.98
CA LEU A 33 -4.53 3.73 4.82
C LEU A 33 -3.03 3.50 4.63
N LYS A 34 -2.41 2.62 5.43
CA LYS A 34 -0.99 2.24 5.26
C LYS A 34 -0.75 1.61 3.89
N ARG A 35 -1.63 0.71 3.43
CA ARG A 35 -1.56 0.10 2.10
C ARG A 35 -1.67 1.16 0.99
N SER A 36 -2.62 2.08 1.09
CA SER A 36 -2.80 3.17 0.12
C SER A 36 -1.56 4.07 0.04
N ARG A 37 -0.98 4.44 1.18
CA ARG A 37 0.27 5.22 1.23
C ARG A 37 1.43 4.51 0.54
N ARG A 38 1.57 3.20 0.79
CA ARG A 38 2.59 2.36 0.15
C ARG A 38 2.39 2.30 -1.37
N VAL A 39 1.17 2.05 -1.84
CA VAL A 39 0.87 2.03 -3.28
C VAL A 39 1.22 3.37 -3.94
N LYS A 40 0.79 4.49 -3.34
CA LYS A 40 1.14 5.84 -3.85
C LYS A 40 2.65 6.09 -3.87
N ALA A 41 3.39 5.59 -2.89
CA ALA A 41 4.85 5.71 -2.88
C ALA A 41 5.49 4.86 -3.99
N ASN A 42 5.03 3.63 -4.18
CA ASN A 42 5.50 2.74 -5.24
C ASN A 42 5.23 3.33 -6.63
N ASP A 43 4.08 3.96 -6.85
CA ASP A 43 3.74 4.57 -8.13
C ASP A 43 4.64 5.79 -8.43
N ARG A 44 4.98 6.58 -7.41
CA ARG A 44 5.97 7.66 -7.57
C ARG A 44 7.34 7.13 -7.96
N GLU A 45 7.81 6.05 -7.32
CA GLU A 45 9.09 5.46 -7.65
C GLU A 45 9.09 4.83 -9.05
N ARG A 46 7.99 4.20 -9.46
CA ARG A 46 7.83 3.74 -10.85
C ARG A 46 7.97 4.89 -11.83
N ASN A 47 7.29 6.01 -11.61
CA ASN A 47 7.38 7.18 -12.48
C ASN A 47 8.81 7.74 -12.54
N ARG A 48 9.50 7.80 -11.39
CA ARG A 48 10.91 8.19 -11.34
C ARG A 48 11.78 7.24 -12.17
N MET A 49 11.59 5.94 -12.02
CA MET A 49 12.31 4.93 -12.80
C MET A 49 11.98 4.98 -14.30
N HIS A 50 10.73 5.32 -14.67
CA HIS A 50 10.37 5.53 -16.07
C HIS A 50 11.17 6.68 -16.68
N HIS A 51 11.30 7.81 -15.99
CA HIS A 51 12.14 8.92 -16.47
C HIS A 51 13.62 8.52 -16.57
N LEU A 52 14.14 7.81 -15.56
CA LEU A 52 15.53 7.34 -15.57
C LEU A 52 15.80 6.38 -16.73
N ASN A 53 14.91 5.42 -16.96
CA ASN A 53 15.07 4.47 -18.05
C ASN A 53 14.93 5.15 -19.42
N ALA A 54 14.04 6.14 -19.57
CA ALA A 54 13.91 6.91 -20.80
C ALA A 54 15.22 7.67 -21.13
N ALA A 55 15.84 8.31 -20.13
CA ALA A 55 17.14 8.97 -20.33
C ALA A 55 18.26 7.95 -20.65
N LEU A 56 18.21 6.75 -20.08
CA LEU A 56 19.16 5.69 -20.42
C LEU A 56 18.98 5.19 -21.85
N ASP A 57 17.74 5.09 -22.32
CA ASP A 57 17.44 4.70 -23.70
C ASP A 57 17.86 5.80 -24.70
N GLU A 58 17.71 7.07 -24.33
CA GLU A 58 18.27 8.19 -25.09
C GLU A 58 19.80 8.09 -25.18
N LEU A 59 20.49 7.80 -24.09
CA LEU A 59 21.95 7.57 -24.10
C LEU A 59 22.35 6.41 -25.01
N ARG A 60 21.62 5.29 -24.98
CA ARG A 60 21.88 4.15 -25.87
C ARG A 60 21.77 4.50 -27.34
N SER A 61 20.87 5.41 -27.70
CA SER A 61 20.64 5.80 -29.10
C SER A 61 21.83 6.52 -29.73
N VAL A 62 22.73 7.09 -28.92
CA VAL A 62 23.92 7.82 -29.38
C VAL A 62 25.23 7.05 -29.15
N LEU A 63 25.18 5.91 -28.46
CA LEU A 63 26.36 5.07 -28.25
C LEU A 63 26.64 4.24 -29.52
N PRO A 64 27.90 4.16 -29.96
CA PRO A 64 28.26 3.28 -31.07
C PRO A 64 28.06 1.82 -30.68
N THR A 65 27.25 1.10 -31.45
CA THR A 65 26.98 -0.33 -31.27
C THR A 65 27.40 -1.10 -32.52
N PHE A 66 28.00 -2.29 -32.33
CA PHE A 66 28.32 -3.20 -33.43
C PHE A 66 27.89 -4.61 -33.04
N PRO A 67 26.93 -5.22 -33.75
CA PRO A 67 26.09 -4.64 -34.80
C PRO A 67 25.16 -3.51 -34.29
N ASP A 68 24.67 -2.68 -35.20
CA ASP A 68 23.87 -1.47 -34.90
C ASP A 68 22.65 -1.75 -33.99
N ASP A 69 22.05 -2.95 -34.08
CA ASP A 69 20.89 -3.36 -33.29
C ASP A 69 21.22 -3.96 -31.90
N THR A 70 22.49 -3.90 -31.48
CA THR A 70 22.93 -4.49 -30.20
C THR A 70 22.31 -3.73 -29.03
N LYS A 71 21.51 -4.44 -28.22
CA LYS A 71 20.92 -3.88 -27.00
C LYS A 71 21.93 -3.96 -25.85
N LEU A 72 22.46 -2.80 -25.46
CA LEU A 72 23.35 -2.68 -24.30
C LEU A 72 22.57 -2.85 -22.99
N THR A 73 23.10 -3.66 -22.08
CA THR A 73 22.61 -3.75 -20.70
C THR A 73 22.86 -2.44 -19.95
N LYS A 74 22.24 -2.27 -18.77
CA LYS A 74 22.44 -1.06 -17.96
C LYS A 74 23.90 -0.85 -17.54
N ILE A 75 24.64 -1.95 -17.35
CA ILE A 75 26.06 -1.91 -16.96
C ILE A 75 26.92 -1.54 -18.15
N GLU A 76 26.64 -2.09 -19.34
CA GLU A 76 27.41 -1.76 -20.55
C GLU A 76 27.17 -0.32 -21.05
N THR A 77 26.03 0.27 -20.69
CA THR A 77 25.68 1.64 -21.08
C THR A 77 26.36 2.71 -20.19
N LEU A 78 26.78 2.36 -18.96
CA LEU A 78 27.33 3.29 -17.94
C LEU A 78 28.83 3.08 -17.75
#